data_AF-A0A0F9QCF9-F1
#
_entry.id   AF-A0A0F9QCF9-F1
#
_cell.length_a   1.000
_cell.length_b   1.000
_cell.length_c   1.000
_cell.angle_alpha   90.00
_cell.angle_beta   90.00
_cell.angle_gamma   90.00
#
_symmetry.space_group_name_H-M   'P 1'
#
loop_
_entity.id
_entity.type
_entity.pdbx_description
1 polymer ?
#
loop_
_entity_poly.entity_id
_entity_poly.type
_entity_poly.pdbx_seq_one_letter_code
_entity_poly.pdbx_strand_id
1 'polypeptide(L)'
;MAVDFLQGINWGTAGNWQSGSVPISNDEVAIPETLGSAVTGTPDQGGVDLDLLRIHTGFDKPIFTSGSPLKIAADLLEHFGSGNLFYTCDANSVGLKTDEVLIQCANSRVITELNSVSGDAGDYTTMTFNRGTVRILGDLTWDANGLIQVGCVENLASDVNLNIAAGSDVLAQLRQGGGTCVSSRAITVAYVAGTLKQDVAAITTLHILPGGITTYNWTTATTVIVYPGATLNLLGNTVEKTITDLWAMPKSTVLYDKSLFTGTNKRAGYDFHDYRLERA
;
A
#
# COMPACT_ATOMS: atom_id res chain seq x y z
N MET A 1 6.16 17.86 21.23
CA MET A 1 7.41 18.58 21.60
C MET A 1 7.67 19.63 20.52
N ALA A 2 8.86 20.24 20.41
CA ALA A 2 9.17 21.05 19.23
C ALA A 2 9.76 20.12 18.16
N VAL A 3 9.32 20.25 16.91
CA VAL A 3 9.86 19.46 15.78
C VAL A 3 11.33 19.82 15.58
N ASP A 4 12.21 18.80 15.58
CA ASP A 4 13.64 18.94 15.28
C ASP A 4 13.88 18.80 13.77
N PHE A 5 14.76 19.64 13.23
CA PHE A 5 14.99 19.70 11.78
C PHE A 5 16.36 19.20 11.42
N LEU A 6 16.41 18.38 10.37
CA LEU A 6 17.67 17.98 9.75
C LEU A 6 18.25 19.15 8.93
N GLN A 7 19.44 19.61 9.28
CA GLN A 7 20.19 20.71 8.65
C GLN A 7 21.34 20.24 7.77
N GLY A 8 21.87 19.04 8.01
CA GLY A 8 22.90 18.38 7.19
C GLY A 8 22.38 17.14 6.46
N ILE A 9 23.24 16.42 5.75
CA ILE A 9 22.80 15.27 4.91
C ILE A 9 22.93 13.91 5.59
N ASN A 10 23.76 13.79 6.62
CA ASN A 10 24.02 12.52 7.29
C ASN A 10 23.15 12.42 8.55
N TRP A 11 22.17 11.54 8.50
CA TRP A 11 21.20 11.27 9.56
C TRP A 11 21.86 10.92 10.90
N GLY A 12 22.92 10.10 10.89
CA GLY A 12 23.59 9.63 12.10
C GLY A 12 24.57 10.62 12.74
N THR A 13 24.67 11.85 12.21
CA THR A 13 25.60 12.87 12.72
C THR A 13 24.84 13.89 13.57
N ALA A 14 25.10 13.90 14.88
CA ALA A 14 24.45 14.81 15.84
C ALA A 14 24.47 16.30 15.42
N GLY A 15 25.60 16.79 14.91
CA GLY A 15 25.73 18.17 14.44
C GLY A 15 24.96 18.51 13.16
N ASN A 16 24.31 17.54 12.51
CA ASN A 16 23.41 17.79 11.38
C ASN A 16 21.97 18.05 11.83
N TRP A 17 21.63 17.86 13.10
CA TRP A 17 20.32 18.13 13.65
C TRP A 17 20.30 19.47 14.37
N GLN A 18 19.19 20.20 14.29
CA GLN A 18 19.06 21.52 14.92
C GLN A 18 19.24 21.43 16.45
N SER A 19 18.78 20.36 17.08
CA SER A 19 19.02 20.08 18.51
C SER A 19 20.50 19.83 18.86
N GLY A 20 21.34 19.48 17.88
CA GLY A 20 22.70 19.01 18.09
C GLY A 20 22.80 17.56 18.57
N SER A 21 21.72 16.76 18.47
CA SER A 21 21.66 15.33 18.80
C SER A 21 20.99 14.52 17.70
N VAL A 22 21.38 13.25 17.55
CA VAL A 22 20.66 12.31 16.68
C VAL A 22 19.30 11.98 17.33
N PRO A 23 18.20 11.87 16.56
CA PRO A 23 16.88 11.57 17.10
C PRO A 23 16.83 10.29 17.93
N ILE A 24 16.05 10.35 19.01
CA ILE A 24 15.74 9.25 19.91
C ILE A 24 14.23 9.03 20.00
N SER A 25 13.79 8.02 20.75
CA SER A 25 12.36 7.70 20.82
C SER A 25 11.54 8.85 21.40
N ASN A 26 10.33 9.01 20.89
CA ASN A 26 9.38 10.10 21.12
C ASN A 26 9.82 11.48 20.59
N ASP A 27 10.90 11.58 19.81
CA ASP A 27 11.20 12.82 19.11
C ASP A 27 10.25 13.02 17.92
N GLU A 28 9.93 14.28 17.63
CA GLU A 28 9.29 14.68 16.38
C GLU A 28 10.35 15.26 15.46
N VAL A 29 10.53 14.70 14.26
CA VAL A 29 11.57 15.13 13.33
C VAL A 29 11.02 15.49 11.96
N ALA A 30 11.67 16.44 11.30
CA ALA A 30 11.33 16.84 9.95
C ALA A 30 12.55 17.01 9.05
N ILE A 31 12.39 16.58 7.80
CA ILE A 31 13.30 16.90 6.69
C ILE A 31 12.73 18.14 5.99
N PRO A 32 13.37 19.31 6.13
CA PRO A 32 12.84 20.56 5.61
C PRO A 32 13.09 20.68 4.11
N GLU A 33 12.25 21.47 3.43
CA GLU A 33 12.42 21.82 2.02
C GLU A 33 13.72 22.59 1.72
N THR A 34 14.32 23.21 2.75
CA THR A 34 15.57 23.97 2.63
C THR A 34 16.81 23.09 2.54
N LEU A 35 16.69 21.79 2.83
CA LEU A 35 17.80 20.85 2.71
C LEU A 35 18.06 20.54 1.23
N GLY A 36 19.15 21.09 0.68
CA GLY A 36 19.43 21.04 -0.75
C GLY A 36 20.05 19.74 -1.28
N SER A 37 20.10 18.67 -0.49
CA SER A 37 20.83 17.44 -0.84
C SER A 37 20.14 16.18 -0.28
N ALA A 38 20.48 15.03 -0.87
CA ALA A 38 19.94 13.74 -0.47
C ALA A 38 20.28 13.41 0.99
N VAL A 39 19.32 12.84 1.71
CA VAL A 39 19.57 12.34 3.07
C VAL A 39 20.20 10.96 2.98
N THR A 40 21.29 10.78 3.72
CA THR A 40 22.14 9.59 3.77
C THR A 40 22.56 9.34 5.23
N GLY A 41 23.47 8.41 5.46
CA GLY A 41 24.09 8.21 6.78
C GLY A 41 24.07 6.77 7.22
N THR A 42 24.23 6.53 8.53
CA THR A 42 23.97 5.22 9.12
C THR A 42 22.46 4.97 9.04
N PRO A 43 22.01 4.05 8.18
CA PRO A 43 20.59 3.80 7.98
C PRO A 43 19.91 3.19 9.20
N ASP A 44 20.69 2.61 10.12
CA ASP A 44 20.18 1.75 11.18
C ASP A 44 20.03 2.51 12.50
N GLN A 45 18.78 2.80 12.85
CA GLN A 45 18.34 3.24 14.18
C GLN A 45 17.28 2.28 14.72
N GLY A 46 17.44 0.97 14.48
CA GLY A 46 16.51 -0.03 14.99
C GLY A 46 16.24 0.12 16.50
N GLY A 47 14.97 0.05 16.90
CA GLY A 47 14.53 0.23 18.28
C GLY A 47 14.35 1.69 18.73
N VAL A 48 14.61 2.65 17.85
CA VAL A 48 14.12 4.03 18.02
C VAL A 48 12.71 4.13 17.44
N ASP A 49 11.82 4.78 18.18
CA ASP A 49 10.42 4.99 17.81
C ASP A 49 10.04 6.45 17.95
N LEU A 50 9.94 7.15 16.82
CA LEU A 50 9.68 8.59 16.78
C LEU A 50 8.19 8.89 16.98
N ASP A 51 7.84 10.02 17.58
CA ASP A 51 6.44 10.49 17.58
C ASP A 51 6.02 10.91 16.15
N LEU A 52 6.97 11.43 15.36
CA LEU A 52 6.72 11.90 13.99
C LEU A 52 7.99 11.85 13.15
N LEU A 53 7.88 11.32 11.94
CA LEU A 53 8.83 11.54 10.84
C LEU A 53 8.12 12.25 9.68
N ARG A 54 8.41 13.55 9.49
CA ARG A 54 7.82 14.36 8.42
C ARG A 54 8.81 14.70 7.31
N ILE A 55 8.37 14.54 6.07
CA ILE A 55 9.09 14.97 4.87
C ILE A 55 8.29 16.08 4.20
N HIS A 56 8.79 17.31 4.28
CA HIS A 56 8.08 18.49 3.80
C HIS A 56 7.84 18.47 2.29
N THR A 57 6.73 19.08 1.85
CA THR A 57 6.26 19.11 0.46
C THR A 57 7.29 19.64 -0.55
N GLY A 58 8.17 20.55 -0.14
CA GLY A 58 9.21 21.11 -1.00
C GLY A 58 10.49 20.28 -1.09
N PHE A 59 10.69 19.26 -0.25
CA PHE A 59 11.91 18.45 -0.30
C PHE A 59 11.88 17.49 -1.51
N ASP A 60 12.87 17.62 -2.40
CA ASP A 60 12.89 16.96 -3.72
C ASP A 60 14.03 15.96 -3.91
N LYS A 61 14.84 15.74 -2.88
CA LYS A 61 15.99 14.84 -2.92
C LYS A 61 15.62 13.47 -2.34
N PRO A 62 16.30 12.39 -2.74
CA PRO A 62 16.02 11.07 -2.17
C PRO A 62 16.41 11.01 -0.69
N ILE A 63 15.65 10.23 0.06
CA ILE A 63 15.91 9.87 1.46
C ILE A 63 16.33 8.40 1.44
N PHE A 64 17.63 8.17 1.65
CA PHE A 64 18.24 6.86 1.58
C PHE A 64 18.05 6.17 0.21
N THR A 65 18.30 4.86 0.13
CA THR A 65 18.22 4.08 -1.11
C THR A 65 17.63 2.69 -0.84
N SER A 66 17.10 2.01 -1.87
CA SER A 66 16.52 0.66 -1.74
C SER A 66 17.49 -0.37 -1.11
N GLY A 67 18.79 -0.28 -1.41
CA GLY A 67 19.82 -1.17 -0.83
C GLY A 67 20.30 -0.78 0.56
N SER A 68 19.90 0.39 1.06
CA SER A 68 20.28 0.92 2.38
C SER A 68 19.18 1.87 2.87
N PRO A 69 17.96 1.37 3.16
CA PRO A 69 16.81 2.19 3.55
C PRO A 69 17.01 2.75 4.96
N LEU A 70 16.32 3.84 5.30
CA LEU A 70 16.24 4.28 6.70
C LEU A 70 15.49 3.23 7.51
N LYS A 71 16.13 2.68 8.55
CA LYS A 71 15.56 1.73 9.49
C LYS A 71 15.30 2.39 10.84
N ILE A 72 14.03 2.62 11.14
CA ILE A 72 13.55 3.29 12.35
C ILE A 72 12.03 3.07 12.45
N ALA A 73 11.43 3.14 13.63
CA ALA A 73 9.98 3.19 13.80
C ALA A 73 9.48 4.65 14.00
N ALA A 74 8.20 4.89 13.75
CA ALA A 74 7.58 6.18 14.01
C ALA A 74 6.06 6.06 14.14
N ASP A 75 5.46 6.57 15.19
CA ASP A 75 3.99 6.63 15.37
C ASP A 75 3.29 7.19 14.12
N LEU A 76 3.87 8.24 13.52
CA LEU A 76 3.39 8.82 12.28
C LEU A 76 4.53 9.10 11.29
N LEU A 77 4.44 8.51 10.10
CA LEU A 77 5.27 8.83 8.93
C LEU A 77 4.47 9.67 7.93
N GLU A 78 4.87 10.92 7.72
CA GLU A 78 4.30 11.81 6.70
C GLU A 78 5.28 12.05 5.55
N HIS A 79 4.90 11.63 4.34
CA HIS A 79 5.67 11.93 3.13
C HIS A 79 4.87 12.81 2.17
N PHE A 80 5.20 14.10 2.16
CA PHE A 80 4.63 15.08 1.25
C PHE A 80 5.60 15.60 0.19
N GLY A 81 6.90 15.36 0.38
CA GLY A 81 7.96 15.72 -0.56
C GLY A 81 7.81 15.14 -1.97
N SER A 82 8.72 15.57 -2.84
CA SER A 82 8.84 15.13 -4.24
C SER A 82 10.04 14.23 -4.52
N GLY A 83 10.92 14.04 -3.52
CA GLY A 83 12.01 13.06 -3.56
C GLY A 83 11.55 11.67 -3.12
N ASN A 84 12.26 10.62 -3.55
CA ASN A 84 11.94 9.25 -3.18
C ASN A 84 12.25 8.96 -1.70
N LEU A 85 11.49 8.05 -1.08
CA LEU A 85 11.74 7.55 0.27
C LEU A 85 11.97 6.03 0.24
N PHE A 86 13.00 5.58 0.94
CA PHE A 86 13.26 4.17 1.18
C PHE A 86 13.29 3.93 2.69
N TYR A 87 12.27 3.27 3.21
CA TYR A 87 12.00 3.15 4.64
C TYR A 87 11.77 1.70 5.04
N THR A 88 12.29 1.32 6.20
CA THR A 88 12.09 0.02 6.83
C THR A 88 11.71 0.25 8.29
N CYS A 89 10.51 -0.16 8.68
CA CYS A 89 10.17 -0.17 10.10
C CYS A 89 11.07 -1.19 10.82
N ASP A 90 11.79 -0.74 11.83
CA ASP A 90 12.62 -1.57 12.71
C ASP A 90 12.40 -1.13 14.16
N ALA A 91 11.55 -1.88 14.84
CA ALA A 91 11.06 -1.52 16.15
C ALA A 91 11.64 -2.41 17.25
N ASN A 92 12.29 -3.53 16.88
CA ASN A 92 12.92 -4.49 17.79
C ASN A 92 11.99 -5.05 18.89
N SER A 93 10.68 -4.74 18.87
CA SER A 93 9.68 -5.19 19.83
C SER A 93 8.26 -4.84 19.36
N VAL A 94 7.26 -5.61 19.79
CA VAL A 94 5.82 -5.42 19.50
C VAL A 94 5.23 -4.05 19.91
N GLY A 95 5.89 -3.33 20.82
CA GLY A 95 5.38 -2.09 21.39
C GLY A 95 5.93 -0.82 20.75
N LEU A 96 6.91 -0.96 19.87
CA LEU A 96 7.45 0.11 19.04
C LEU A 96 6.98 -0.25 17.62
N LYS A 97 6.35 0.64 16.87
CA LYS A 97 5.88 0.30 15.51
C LYS A 97 5.55 1.56 14.73
N THR A 98 5.51 1.44 13.41
CA THR A 98 4.94 2.51 12.59
C THR A 98 3.42 2.43 12.59
N ASP A 99 2.76 3.21 13.43
CA ASP A 99 1.30 3.15 13.54
C ASP A 99 0.58 3.68 12.30
N GLU A 100 0.93 4.89 11.86
CA GLU A 100 0.31 5.54 10.73
C GLU A 100 1.32 5.97 9.67
N VAL A 101 0.99 5.71 8.40
CA VAL A 101 1.74 6.21 7.25
C VAL A 101 0.81 7.04 6.38
N LEU A 102 1.21 8.27 6.08
CA LEU A 102 0.49 9.17 5.21
C LEU A 102 1.37 9.61 4.04
N ILE A 103 1.00 9.20 2.82
CA ILE A 103 1.74 9.55 1.59
C ILE A 103 0.87 10.42 0.70
N GLN A 104 1.30 11.65 0.52
CA GLN A 104 0.69 12.62 -0.38
C GLN A 104 1.79 13.41 -1.09
N CYS A 105 2.61 12.69 -1.86
CA CYS A 105 3.73 13.26 -2.58
C CYS A 105 3.26 14.31 -3.59
N ALA A 106 4.16 15.21 -4.01
CA ALA A 106 3.84 16.26 -4.97
C ALA A 106 3.31 15.72 -6.33
N ASN A 107 3.69 14.50 -6.71
CA ASN A 107 3.22 13.85 -7.93
C ASN A 107 3.24 12.31 -7.82
N SER A 108 2.59 11.62 -8.76
CA SER A 108 2.44 10.16 -8.73
C SER A 108 3.70 9.36 -9.09
N ARG A 109 4.78 9.99 -9.53
CA ARG A 109 6.04 9.31 -9.92
C ARG A 109 7.01 9.14 -8.76
N VAL A 110 6.78 9.84 -7.64
CA VAL A 110 7.61 9.74 -6.44
C VAL A 110 7.50 8.34 -5.87
N ILE A 111 8.62 7.67 -5.67
CA ILE A 111 8.66 6.29 -5.18
C ILE A 111 8.83 6.32 -3.67
N THR A 112 7.91 5.66 -2.96
CA THR A 112 8.08 5.30 -1.55
C THR A 112 8.14 3.78 -1.43
N GLU A 113 9.25 3.26 -0.93
CA GLU A 113 9.39 1.84 -0.58
C GLU A 113 9.23 1.68 0.92
N LEU A 114 8.27 0.84 1.33
CA LEU A 114 7.97 0.52 2.71
C LEU A 114 8.28 -0.97 2.94
N ASN A 115 9.06 -1.25 3.98
CA ASN A 115 9.39 -2.59 4.43
C ASN A 115 9.33 -2.68 5.95
N SER A 116 9.43 -3.88 6.51
CA SER A 116 9.80 -4.07 7.91
C SER A 116 10.97 -5.05 8.00
N VAL A 117 11.62 -5.09 9.17
CA VAL A 117 12.57 -6.16 9.47
C VAL A 117 11.81 -7.48 9.61
N SER A 118 12.32 -8.51 8.92
CA SER A 118 11.71 -9.85 8.92
C SER A 118 11.62 -10.42 10.34
N GLY A 119 10.44 -10.91 10.70
CA GLY A 119 10.18 -11.49 12.03
C GLY A 119 9.97 -10.48 13.15
N ASP A 120 10.06 -9.17 12.86
CA ASP A 120 9.56 -8.15 13.76
C ASP A 120 8.04 -8.11 13.69
N ALA A 121 7.39 -7.89 14.83
CA ALA A 121 5.95 -7.72 14.93
C ALA A 121 5.51 -6.30 14.54
N GLY A 122 6.32 -5.63 13.70
CA GLY A 122 6.20 -4.24 13.31
C GLY A 122 5.00 -4.03 12.41
N ASP A 123 3.84 -3.91 13.05
CA ASP A 123 2.55 -3.91 12.41
C ASP A 123 2.15 -2.49 12.04
N TYR A 124 2.22 -2.18 10.74
CA TYR A 124 1.62 -0.97 10.23
C TYR A 124 0.11 -1.00 10.48
N THR A 125 -0.38 -0.12 11.38
CA THR A 125 -1.80 -0.11 11.75
C THR A 125 -2.64 0.46 10.62
N THR A 126 -2.28 1.64 10.11
CA THR A 126 -2.98 2.29 8.99
C THR A 126 -1.99 2.93 8.02
N MET A 127 -2.17 2.66 6.73
CA MET A 127 -1.46 3.34 5.66
C MET A 127 -2.46 4.06 4.75
N THR A 128 -2.32 5.37 4.61
CA THR A 128 -3.14 6.19 3.72
C THR A 128 -2.29 6.75 2.59
N PHE A 129 -2.66 6.42 1.35
CA PHE A 129 -1.97 6.88 0.15
C PHE A 129 -2.92 7.74 -0.67
N ASN A 130 -2.61 9.03 -0.81
CA ASN A 130 -3.40 9.97 -1.61
C ASN A 130 -2.71 10.32 -2.93
N ARG A 131 -1.37 10.30 -2.98
CA ARG A 131 -0.58 10.55 -4.19
C ARG A 131 0.83 9.97 -4.08
N GLY A 132 1.29 9.24 -5.10
CA GLY A 132 2.63 8.65 -5.18
C GLY A 132 2.66 7.26 -5.84
N THR A 133 3.86 6.73 -6.06
CA THR A 133 4.09 5.32 -6.37
C THR A 133 4.60 4.62 -5.11
N VAL A 134 3.82 3.73 -4.54
CA VAL A 134 4.14 3.06 -3.27
C VAL A 134 4.43 1.59 -3.51
N ARG A 135 5.52 1.09 -2.95
CA ARG A 135 5.92 -0.32 -3.00
C ARG A 135 5.99 -0.86 -1.58
N ILE A 136 5.08 -1.75 -1.25
CA ILE A 136 5.08 -2.52 -0.01
C ILE A 136 5.84 -3.81 -0.27
N LEU A 137 6.96 -3.99 0.43
CA LEU A 137 7.85 -5.13 0.27
C LEU A 137 7.38 -6.37 1.06
N GLY A 138 8.03 -7.51 0.80
CA GLY A 138 7.54 -8.84 1.18
C GLY A 138 7.55 -9.15 2.68
N ASP A 139 8.40 -8.48 3.45
CA ASP A 139 8.67 -8.83 4.86
C ASP A 139 7.73 -8.16 5.86
N LEU A 140 6.80 -7.34 5.38
CA LEU A 140 5.88 -6.57 6.19
C LEU A 140 4.88 -7.47 6.95
N THR A 141 4.81 -7.34 8.28
CA THR A 141 3.77 -7.93 9.14
C THR A 141 2.63 -6.92 9.32
N TRP A 142 1.39 -7.38 9.42
CA TRP A 142 0.21 -6.55 9.56
C TRP A 142 -0.45 -6.73 10.93
N ASP A 143 -0.92 -5.60 11.49
CA ASP A 143 -1.84 -5.66 12.63
C ASP A 143 -3.06 -6.48 12.23
N ALA A 144 -3.68 -7.16 13.19
CA ALA A 144 -4.92 -7.90 12.96
C ALA A 144 -6.04 -7.01 12.33
N ASN A 145 -5.95 -5.69 12.51
CA ASN A 145 -6.84 -4.68 11.95
C ASN A 145 -6.15 -3.79 10.88
N GLY A 146 -4.98 -4.20 10.39
CA GLY A 146 -4.17 -3.46 9.43
C GLY A 146 -4.96 -2.99 8.22
N LEU A 147 -4.90 -1.70 7.94
CA LEU A 147 -5.69 -1.04 6.90
C LEU A 147 -4.78 -0.32 5.92
N ILE A 148 -4.92 -0.64 4.63
CA ILE A 148 -4.47 0.25 3.56
C ILE A 148 -5.67 1.00 3.00
N GLN A 149 -5.59 2.34 3.02
CA GLN A 149 -6.51 3.23 2.35
C GLN A 149 -5.83 3.90 1.16
N VAL A 150 -6.42 3.76 -0.02
CA VAL A 150 -5.95 4.42 -1.25
C VAL A 150 -6.98 5.45 -1.68
N GLY A 151 -6.63 6.73 -1.61
CA GLY A 151 -7.41 7.86 -2.07
C GLY A 151 -6.88 8.44 -3.39
N CYS A 152 -7.37 9.64 -3.71
CA CYS A 152 -6.83 10.50 -4.76
C CYS A 152 -6.94 11.96 -4.30
N VAL A 153 -6.10 12.84 -4.86
CA VAL A 153 -6.17 14.28 -4.61
C VAL A 153 -6.89 14.98 -5.76
N GLU A 154 -6.48 14.67 -7.00
CA GLU A 154 -6.91 15.35 -8.23
C GLU A 154 -7.48 14.35 -9.25
N ASN A 155 -6.91 13.15 -9.35
CA ASN A 155 -7.25 12.17 -10.36
C ASN A 155 -7.37 10.75 -9.79
N LEU A 156 -8.62 10.28 -9.74
CA LEU A 156 -9.02 8.94 -9.31
C LEU A 156 -8.28 7.80 -10.03
N ALA A 157 -7.72 8.01 -11.23
CA ALA A 157 -7.10 6.94 -12.02
C ALA A 157 -5.57 6.85 -11.90
N SER A 158 -4.88 7.89 -11.38
CA SER A 158 -3.41 7.95 -11.54
C SER A 158 -2.65 8.59 -10.39
N ASP A 159 -3.33 9.15 -9.37
CA ASP A 159 -2.60 9.75 -8.25
C ASP A 159 -1.81 8.73 -7.46
N VAL A 160 -2.33 7.51 -7.31
CA VAL A 160 -1.65 6.43 -6.58
C VAL A 160 -1.39 5.24 -7.50
N ASN A 161 -0.15 4.75 -7.46
CA ASN A 161 0.23 3.45 -8.00
C ASN A 161 0.79 2.59 -6.85
N LEU A 162 -0.03 1.68 -6.34
CA LEU A 162 0.33 0.80 -5.23
C LEU A 162 0.74 -0.58 -5.74
N ASN A 163 1.90 -1.07 -5.31
CA ASN A 163 2.34 -2.44 -5.50
C ASN A 163 2.56 -3.12 -4.15
N ILE A 164 1.83 -4.20 -3.89
CA ILE A 164 1.95 -5.01 -2.67
C ILE A 164 2.59 -6.35 -3.04
N ALA A 165 3.83 -6.56 -2.59
CA ALA A 165 4.56 -7.79 -2.81
C ALA A 165 3.92 -8.98 -2.06
N ALA A 166 4.18 -10.18 -2.57
CA ALA A 166 3.82 -11.41 -1.85
C ALA A 166 4.50 -11.46 -0.47
N GLY A 167 3.84 -12.06 0.50
CA GLY A 167 4.33 -12.25 1.87
C GLY A 167 3.54 -13.37 2.54
N SER A 168 4.03 -13.86 3.68
CA SER A 168 3.36 -14.92 4.45
C SER A 168 2.12 -14.46 5.19
N ASP A 169 2.05 -13.15 5.48
CA ASP A 169 0.97 -12.55 6.26
C ASP A 169 -0.21 -12.08 5.39
N VAL A 170 -1.36 -11.87 6.03
CA VAL A 170 -2.62 -11.50 5.39
C VAL A 170 -2.96 -10.06 5.73
N LEU A 171 -3.11 -9.21 4.71
CA LEU A 171 -3.62 -7.86 4.91
C LEU A 171 -5.09 -7.93 5.35
N ALA A 172 -5.42 -7.36 6.51
CA ALA A 172 -6.79 -7.39 7.01
C ALA A 172 -7.76 -6.61 6.09
N GLN A 173 -7.41 -5.37 5.72
CA GLN A 173 -8.29 -4.53 4.91
C GLN A 173 -7.57 -3.71 3.84
N LEU A 174 -8.13 -3.71 2.62
CA LEU A 174 -7.82 -2.76 1.56
C LEU A 174 -9.07 -1.91 1.25
N ARG A 175 -8.96 -0.59 1.35
CA ARG A 175 -10.00 0.37 0.95
C ARG A 175 -9.47 1.27 -0.16
N GLN A 176 -9.78 0.92 -1.39
CA GLN A 176 -9.30 1.61 -2.58
C GLN A 176 -10.40 2.51 -3.15
N GLY A 177 -10.39 3.79 -2.77
CA GLY A 177 -11.23 4.85 -3.35
C GLY A 177 -10.78 5.32 -4.74
N GLY A 178 -9.50 5.11 -5.10
CA GLY A 178 -8.92 5.50 -6.39
C GLY A 178 -7.59 4.80 -6.70
N GLY A 179 -6.84 5.32 -7.65
CA GLY A 179 -5.53 4.83 -8.08
C GLY A 179 -5.54 3.44 -8.72
N THR A 180 -4.34 2.93 -8.94
CA THR A 180 -4.08 1.54 -9.34
C THR A 180 -3.44 0.79 -8.18
N CYS A 181 -3.85 -0.46 -7.98
CA CYS A 181 -3.27 -1.37 -7.00
C CYS A 181 -2.97 -2.70 -7.69
N VAL A 182 -1.73 -3.18 -7.57
CA VAL A 182 -1.33 -4.54 -7.93
C VAL A 182 -0.96 -5.24 -6.63
N SER A 183 -1.70 -6.28 -6.27
CA SER A 183 -1.45 -7.05 -5.06
C SER A 183 -1.12 -8.51 -5.37
N SER A 184 -0.03 -8.97 -4.79
CA SER A 184 0.37 -10.38 -4.73
C SER A 184 0.19 -10.97 -3.33
N ARG A 185 -0.37 -10.21 -2.39
CA ARG A 185 -0.60 -10.63 -1.00
C ARG A 185 -2.04 -11.04 -0.76
N ALA A 186 -2.26 -11.94 0.19
CA ALA A 186 -3.59 -12.32 0.62
C ALA A 186 -4.28 -11.15 1.33
N ILE A 187 -5.58 -10.99 1.11
CA ILE A 187 -6.39 -9.92 1.71
C ILE A 187 -7.65 -10.51 2.32
N THR A 188 -7.98 -10.16 3.56
CA THR A 188 -9.24 -10.62 4.16
C THR A 188 -10.44 -9.88 3.56
N VAL A 189 -10.43 -8.54 3.54
CA VAL A 189 -11.51 -7.75 2.92
C VAL A 189 -10.95 -6.65 2.02
N ALA A 190 -11.46 -6.56 0.79
CA ALA A 190 -11.12 -5.49 -0.15
C ALA A 190 -12.37 -4.74 -0.60
N TYR A 191 -12.32 -3.40 -0.58
CA TYR A 191 -13.31 -2.49 -1.16
C TYR A 191 -12.65 -1.71 -2.29
N VAL A 192 -13.15 -1.87 -3.52
CA VAL A 192 -12.47 -1.37 -4.73
C VAL A 192 -13.37 -0.47 -5.55
N ALA A 193 -13.12 0.82 -5.52
CA ALA A 193 -13.65 1.83 -6.45
C ALA A 193 -12.61 2.27 -7.49
N GLY A 194 -11.32 1.98 -7.28
CA GLY A 194 -10.23 2.19 -8.25
C GLY A 194 -9.97 0.98 -9.16
N THR A 195 -8.74 0.82 -9.64
CA THR A 195 -8.30 -0.37 -10.40
C THR A 195 -7.47 -1.31 -9.51
N LEU A 196 -7.94 -2.53 -9.30
CA LEU A 196 -7.21 -3.59 -8.60
C LEU A 196 -6.79 -4.70 -9.57
N LYS A 197 -5.55 -5.19 -9.45
CA LYS A 197 -5.09 -6.44 -10.04
C LYS A 197 -4.60 -7.36 -8.92
N GLN A 198 -5.27 -8.49 -8.72
CA GLN A 198 -4.91 -9.50 -7.72
C GLN A 198 -4.24 -10.69 -8.41
N ASP A 199 -2.92 -10.88 -8.24
CA ASP A 199 -2.14 -11.83 -9.05
C ASP A 199 -1.90 -13.20 -8.39
N VAL A 200 -1.43 -13.25 -7.13
CA VAL A 200 -0.76 -14.45 -6.58
C VAL A 200 -1.32 -14.93 -5.22
N ALA A 201 -2.42 -14.36 -4.75
CA ALA A 201 -3.01 -14.76 -3.48
C ALA A 201 -4.52 -14.48 -3.41
N ALA A 202 -5.21 -15.12 -2.46
CA ALA A 202 -6.65 -15.04 -2.33
C ALA A 202 -7.13 -13.73 -1.66
N ILE A 203 -8.31 -13.28 -2.07
CA ILE A 203 -9.13 -12.34 -1.32
C ILE A 203 -10.31 -13.12 -0.73
N THR A 204 -10.50 -13.05 0.59
CA THR A 204 -11.63 -13.73 1.25
C THR A 204 -12.94 -13.05 0.87
N THR A 205 -13.05 -11.73 1.06
CA THR A 205 -14.24 -10.96 0.69
C THR A 205 -13.86 -9.77 -0.18
N LEU A 206 -14.37 -9.73 -1.42
CA LEU A 206 -14.12 -8.67 -2.39
C LEU A 206 -15.41 -7.90 -2.69
N HIS A 207 -15.43 -6.61 -2.39
CA HIS A 207 -16.45 -5.65 -2.82
C HIS A 207 -15.88 -4.79 -3.95
N ILE A 208 -16.48 -4.86 -5.13
CA ILE A 208 -16.15 -3.98 -6.26
C ILE A 208 -17.23 -2.93 -6.37
N LEU A 209 -16.91 -1.72 -5.93
CA LEU A 209 -17.79 -0.57 -5.81
C LEU A 209 -18.00 0.11 -7.18
N PRO A 210 -19.01 0.99 -7.34
CA PRO A 210 -19.27 1.68 -8.60
C PRO A 210 -18.02 2.37 -9.18
N GLY A 211 -17.74 2.15 -10.46
CA GLY A 211 -16.54 2.66 -11.15
C GLY A 211 -15.28 1.79 -10.96
N GLY A 212 -15.31 0.88 -9.98
CA GLY A 212 -14.20 -0.03 -9.69
C GLY A 212 -14.00 -1.09 -10.78
N ILE A 213 -12.74 -1.39 -11.06
CA ILE A 213 -12.32 -2.44 -11.99
C ILE A 213 -11.37 -3.37 -11.25
N THR A 214 -11.72 -4.66 -11.14
CA THR A 214 -10.82 -5.66 -10.56
C THR A 214 -10.48 -6.73 -11.60
N THR A 215 -9.19 -6.91 -11.88
CA THR A 215 -8.68 -8.09 -12.57
C THR A 215 -8.23 -9.12 -11.55
N TYR A 216 -8.91 -10.28 -11.52
CA TYR A 216 -8.66 -11.32 -10.54
C TYR A 216 -7.97 -12.51 -11.20
N ASN A 217 -6.67 -12.63 -10.98
CA ASN A 217 -5.80 -13.63 -11.61
C ASN A 217 -5.50 -14.83 -10.70
N TRP A 218 -5.90 -14.79 -9.42
CA TRP A 218 -5.71 -15.91 -8.50
C TRP A 218 -6.73 -17.04 -8.68
N THR A 219 -6.46 -18.23 -8.15
CA THR A 219 -7.30 -19.43 -8.32
C THR A 219 -8.61 -19.38 -7.51
N THR A 220 -8.61 -18.79 -6.32
CA THR A 220 -9.74 -18.88 -5.38
C THR A 220 -10.14 -17.52 -4.82
N ALA A 221 -11.45 -17.29 -4.69
CA ALA A 221 -12.02 -16.23 -3.84
C ALA A 221 -13.23 -16.81 -3.08
N THR A 222 -13.49 -16.34 -1.85
CA THR A 222 -14.63 -16.86 -1.08
C THR A 222 -15.90 -16.12 -1.49
N THR A 223 -15.97 -14.82 -1.20
CA THR A 223 -17.15 -13.99 -1.45
C THR A 223 -16.77 -12.82 -2.35
N VAL A 224 -17.49 -12.67 -3.47
CA VAL A 224 -17.30 -11.53 -4.38
C VAL A 224 -18.64 -10.83 -4.62
N ILE A 225 -18.67 -9.53 -4.38
CA ILE A 225 -19.84 -8.66 -4.57
C ILE A 225 -19.48 -7.57 -5.58
N VAL A 226 -20.18 -7.55 -6.70
CA VAL A 226 -19.97 -6.59 -7.80
C VAL A 226 -21.15 -5.63 -7.84
N TYR A 227 -20.92 -4.36 -7.51
CA TYR A 227 -21.94 -3.33 -7.41
C TYR A 227 -22.29 -2.72 -8.79
N PRO A 228 -23.41 -1.99 -8.92
CA PRO A 228 -23.78 -1.36 -10.18
C PRO A 228 -22.67 -0.44 -10.73
N GLY A 229 -22.35 -0.56 -12.01
CA GLY A 229 -21.29 0.20 -12.67
C GLY A 229 -19.86 -0.29 -12.38
N ALA A 230 -19.70 -1.40 -11.67
CA ALA A 230 -18.40 -2.01 -11.39
C ALA A 230 -18.08 -3.15 -12.37
N THR A 231 -16.79 -3.46 -12.55
CA THR A 231 -16.31 -4.54 -13.42
C THR A 231 -15.43 -5.53 -12.66
N LEU A 232 -15.80 -6.82 -12.71
CA LEU A 232 -14.94 -7.94 -12.39
C LEU A 232 -14.42 -8.57 -13.69
N ASN A 233 -13.10 -8.67 -13.82
CA ASN A 233 -12.43 -9.32 -14.95
C ASN A 233 -11.68 -10.58 -14.49
N LEU A 234 -12.21 -11.74 -14.87
CA LEU A 234 -11.60 -13.06 -14.62
C LEU A 234 -10.78 -13.57 -15.81
N LEU A 235 -10.69 -12.80 -16.91
CA LEU A 235 -9.99 -13.16 -18.14
C LEU A 235 -8.52 -12.72 -18.15
N GLY A 236 -8.01 -12.18 -17.03
CA GLY A 236 -6.64 -11.67 -16.96
C GLY A 236 -5.55 -12.74 -17.10
N ASN A 237 -5.89 -14.02 -16.92
CA ASN A 237 -5.06 -15.18 -17.23
C ASN A 237 -5.90 -16.43 -17.52
N THR A 238 -5.24 -17.54 -17.84
CA THR A 238 -5.88 -18.82 -18.19
C THR A 238 -6.08 -19.77 -17.00
N VAL A 239 -5.85 -19.29 -15.78
CA VAL A 239 -5.94 -20.12 -14.56
C VAL A 239 -7.39 -20.26 -14.14
N GLU A 240 -7.84 -21.49 -13.89
CA GLU A 240 -9.20 -21.75 -13.40
C GLU A 240 -9.50 -20.98 -12.11
N LYS A 241 -10.70 -20.41 -12.04
CA LYS A 241 -11.21 -19.59 -10.94
C LYS A 241 -12.34 -20.32 -10.23
N THR A 242 -12.20 -20.45 -8.91
CA THR A 242 -13.27 -20.90 -8.03
C THR A 242 -13.73 -19.75 -7.14
N ILE A 243 -14.99 -19.32 -7.30
CA ILE A 243 -15.62 -18.33 -6.42
C ILE A 243 -16.78 -19.00 -5.68
N THR A 244 -16.73 -19.05 -4.35
CA THR A 244 -17.76 -19.76 -3.56
C THR A 244 -19.11 -19.06 -3.67
N ASP A 245 -19.14 -17.75 -3.40
CA ASP A 245 -20.32 -16.90 -3.45
C ASP A 245 -20.09 -15.68 -4.35
N LEU A 246 -20.79 -15.60 -5.49
CA LEU A 246 -20.72 -14.46 -6.40
C LEU A 246 -22.06 -13.72 -6.46
N TRP A 247 -22.04 -12.45 -6.10
CA TRP A 247 -23.18 -11.55 -6.05
C TRP A 247 -22.96 -10.40 -7.04
N ALA A 248 -23.57 -10.49 -8.21
CA ALA A 248 -23.53 -9.43 -9.22
C ALA A 248 -24.83 -8.63 -9.20
N MET A 249 -24.74 -7.35 -8.81
CA MET A 249 -25.88 -6.43 -8.77
C MET A 249 -26.25 -5.93 -10.17
N PRO A 250 -27.49 -5.42 -10.39
CA PRO A 250 -27.88 -4.89 -11.70
C PRO A 250 -26.91 -3.82 -12.22
N LYS A 251 -26.62 -3.84 -13.53
CA LYS A 251 -25.67 -2.93 -14.21
C LYS A 251 -24.20 -3.12 -13.81
N SER A 252 -23.85 -4.23 -13.16
CA SER A 252 -22.44 -4.64 -13.01
C SER A 252 -21.98 -5.44 -14.21
N THR A 253 -20.66 -5.55 -14.40
CA THR A 253 -20.05 -6.34 -15.46
C THR A 253 -19.18 -7.44 -14.86
N VAL A 254 -19.38 -8.69 -15.29
CA VAL A 254 -18.49 -9.81 -14.97
C VAL A 254 -18.00 -10.44 -16.27
N LEU A 255 -16.69 -10.35 -16.52
CA LEU A 255 -16.01 -10.96 -17.66
C LEU A 255 -15.41 -12.29 -17.20
N TYR A 256 -15.79 -13.40 -17.82
CA TYR A 256 -15.30 -14.73 -17.46
C TYR A 256 -15.32 -15.68 -18.65
N ASP A 257 -14.47 -16.70 -18.60
CA ASP A 257 -14.51 -17.86 -19.50
C ASP A 257 -15.20 -18.99 -18.74
N LYS A 258 -16.31 -19.50 -19.28
CA LYS A 258 -17.08 -20.58 -18.66
C LYS A 258 -16.27 -21.87 -18.44
N SER A 259 -15.26 -22.13 -19.28
CA SER A 259 -14.38 -23.30 -19.14
C SER A 259 -13.36 -23.14 -18.01
N LEU A 260 -13.15 -21.92 -17.52
CA LEU A 260 -12.18 -21.57 -16.49
C LEU A 260 -12.86 -21.04 -15.22
N PHE A 261 -14.17 -21.17 -15.07
CA PHE A 261 -14.90 -20.61 -13.94
C PHE A 261 -15.90 -21.58 -13.31
N THR A 262 -15.64 -21.93 -12.05
CA THR A 262 -16.53 -22.68 -11.19
C THR A 262 -17.09 -21.77 -10.10
N GLY A 263 -18.42 -21.64 -10.03
CA GLY A 263 -19.11 -20.86 -9.00
C GLY A 263 -20.24 -21.64 -8.36
N THR A 264 -20.22 -21.79 -7.03
CA THR A 264 -21.11 -22.70 -6.29
C THR A 264 -22.49 -22.07 -6.06
N ASN A 265 -22.53 -20.82 -5.60
CA ASN A 265 -23.78 -20.08 -5.36
C ASN A 265 -23.82 -18.81 -6.22
N LYS A 266 -24.47 -18.90 -7.38
CA LYS A 266 -24.71 -17.74 -8.26
C LYS A 266 -26.10 -17.16 -7.95
N ARG A 267 -26.17 -16.04 -7.24
CA ARG A 267 -27.44 -15.30 -7.02
C ARG A 267 -27.43 -14.06 -7.93
N ALA A 268 -28.19 -14.11 -9.02
CA ALA A 268 -28.11 -13.12 -10.10
C ALA A 268 -29.35 -12.20 -10.17
N GLY A 269 -29.09 -10.90 -10.32
CA GLY A 269 -30.03 -9.89 -10.84
C GLY A 269 -29.80 -9.48 -12.31
N TYR A 270 -28.91 -10.18 -13.02
CA TYR A 270 -28.52 -10.08 -14.46
C TYR A 270 -27.64 -8.89 -14.91
N ASP A 271 -26.45 -9.21 -15.47
CA ASP A 271 -25.97 -9.01 -16.86
C ASP A 271 -24.63 -9.78 -17.01
N PHE A 272 -24.70 -11.10 -17.28
CA PHE A 272 -23.49 -11.90 -17.52
C PHE A 272 -23.15 -11.85 -19.01
N HIS A 273 -22.10 -11.12 -19.38
CA HIS A 273 -21.56 -11.22 -20.73
C HIS A 273 -20.67 -12.47 -20.83
N ASP A 274 -21.24 -13.55 -21.36
CA ASP A 274 -20.51 -14.76 -21.74
C ASP A 274 -19.67 -14.45 -22.98
N TYR A 275 -18.37 -14.20 -22.79
CA TYR A 275 -17.43 -14.13 -23.88
C TYR A 275 -16.96 -15.56 -24.17
N ARG A 276 -17.49 -16.16 -25.25
CA ARG A 276 -16.83 -17.30 -25.87
C ARG A 276 -15.51 -16.80 -26.44
N LEU A 277 -14.41 -17.07 -25.74
CA LEU A 277 -13.10 -17.05 -26.35
C LEU A 277 -13.11 -18.16 -27.40
N GLU A 278 -13.42 -17.81 -28.65
CA GLU A 278 -13.04 -18.62 -29.79
C GLU A 278 -11.51 -18.72 -29.74
N ARG A 279 -11.02 -19.88 -29.31
CA ARG A 279 -9.60 -20.21 -29.30
C ARG A 279 -9.03 -19.91 -30.70
N ALA A 280 -8.11 -18.95 -30.77
CA ALA A 280 -7.14 -18.86 -31.86
C ALA A 280 -6.01 -19.87 -31.62
#